data_AF-C3YG37-F1
#
_entry.id   AF-C3YG37-F1
#
_cell.length_a   1.000
_cell.length_b   1.000
_cell.length_c   1.000
_cell.angle_alpha   90.00
_cell.angle_beta   90.00
_cell.angle_gamma   90.00
#
_symmetry.space_group_name_H-M   'P 1'
#
loop_
_entity.id
_entity.type
_entity.pdbx_description
1 polymer ?
#
loop_
_entity_poly.entity_id
_entity_poly.type
_entity_poly.pdbx_seq_one_letter_code
_entity_poly.pdbx_strand_id
1 'polypeptide(L)'
;CDCDPTVNAVHCNMFNLNVMPAGIPASTIILDLSNNRIPTTANQFANFYRLRYLDFSSNGLQTIAGGTFNNLNQLELLDLSDNLFVNIPCGILSLFPKLRIFKFSGNPVSEDAFQWVPTLNQLDISRNQLQTLSAGFCPNGGNLIETMQLYGNPWLCDCNLQQI
;
A
#
# COMPACT_ATOMS: atom_id res chain seq x y z
N CYS A 1 -9.05 19.80 -3.96
CA CYS A 1 -9.37 18.50 -4.56
C CYS A 1 -10.32 18.72 -5.71
N ASP A 2 -10.15 17.94 -6.77
CA ASP A 2 -11.08 17.82 -7.88
C ASP A 2 -11.94 16.56 -7.70
N CYS A 3 -13.21 16.63 -8.08
CA CYS A 3 -14.19 15.57 -7.85
C CYS A 3 -14.86 15.19 -9.17
N ASP A 4 -14.73 13.92 -9.57
CA ASP A 4 -15.45 13.36 -10.72
C ASP A 4 -16.62 12.50 -10.23
N PRO A 5 -17.86 13.02 -10.28
CA PRO A 5 -19.04 12.30 -9.81
C PRO A 5 -19.44 11.14 -10.73
N THR A 6 -18.97 11.10 -11.98
CA THR A 6 -19.35 10.05 -12.95
C THR A 6 -18.75 8.70 -12.56
N VAL A 7 -17.55 8.72 -11.98
CA VAL A 7 -16.82 7.54 -11.51
C VAL A 7 -16.65 7.51 -9.98
N ASN A 8 -17.22 8.49 -9.27
CA ASN A 8 -17.02 8.69 -7.82
C ASN A 8 -15.54 8.78 -7.46
N ALA A 9 -14.77 9.57 -8.21
CA ALA A 9 -13.36 9.81 -7.94
C ALA A 9 -13.15 11.15 -7.25
N VAL A 10 -12.17 11.19 -6.34
CA VAL A 10 -11.72 12.40 -5.66
C VAL A 10 -10.20 12.47 -5.77
N HIS A 11 -9.72 13.51 -6.44
CA HIS A 11 -8.32 13.78 -6.70
C HIS A 11 -7.83 14.95 -5.85
N CYS A 12 -7.03 14.65 -4.85
CA CYS A 12 -6.44 15.57 -3.89
C CYS A 12 -4.90 15.57 -3.97
N ASN A 13 -4.32 15.16 -5.10
CA ASN A 13 -2.89 15.06 -5.28
C ASN A 13 -2.18 16.42 -5.47
N MET A 14 -0.95 16.54 -4.97
CA MET A 14 -0.09 17.74 -5.13
C MET A 14 -0.66 19.05 -4.56
N PHE A 15 -1.56 18.99 -3.58
CA PHE A 15 -2.12 20.17 -2.92
C PHE A 15 -1.32 20.64 -1.70
N ASN A 16 -0.16 20.01 -1.43
CA ASN A 16 0.68 20.29 -0.26
C ASN A 16 -0.10 20.16 1.06
N LEU A 17 -1.00 19.17 1.13
CA LEU A 17 -1.85 18.93 2.28
C LEU A 17 -1.04 18.35 3.44
N ASN A 18 -1.17 18.95 4.62
CA ASN A 18 -0.54 18.43 5.85
C ASN A 18 -1.54 17.65 6.73
N VAL A 19 -2.80 17.59 6.32
CA VAL A 19 -3.91 16.90 7.02
C VAL A 19 -4.85 16.30 5.99
N MET A 20 -5.60 15.29 6.39
CA MET A 20 -6.65 14.71 5.56
C MET A 20 -7.72 15.77 5.21
N PRO A 21 -8.10 15.94 3.93
CA PRO A 21 -9.14 16.88 3.56
C PRO A 21 -10.51 16.42 4.08
N ALA A 22 -11.24 17.34 4.70
CA ALA A 22 -12.59 17.09 5.20
C ALA A 22 -13.61 17.08 4.04
N GLY A 23 -14.74 16.38 4.26
CA GLY A 23 -15.87 16.42 3.33
C GLY A 23 -15.72 15.54 2.09
N ILE A 24 -14.73 14.65 2.04
CA ILE A 24 -14.66 13.63 1.00
C ILE A 24 -15.90 12.71 1.13
N PRO A 25 -16.69 12.52 0.05
CA PRO A 25 -17.90 11.69 0.11
C PRO A 25 -17.61 10.24 0.47
N ALA A 26 -18.41 9.63 1.34
CA ALA A 26 -18.29 8.20 1.69
C ALA A 26 -18.59 7.26 0.50
N SER A 27 -19.21 7.78 -0.57
CA SER A 27 -19.44 7.06 -1.82
C SER A 27 -18.21 6.97 -2.73
N THR A 28 -17.09 7.60 -2.36
CA THR A 28 -15.84 7.62 -3.15
C THR A 28 -15.34 6.21 -3.44
N ILE A 29 -15.03 5.95 -4.71
CA ILE A 29 -14.49 4.69 -5.23
C ILE A 29 -12.99 4.82 -5.49
N ILE A 30 -12.56 5.99 -6.00
CA ILE A 30 -11.16 6.31 -6.32
C ILE A 30 -10.76 7.51 -5.47
N LEU A 31 -9.75 7.35 -4.64
CA LEU A 31 -9.21 8.43 -3.81
C LEU A 31 -7.72 8.55 -4.05
N ASP A 32 -7.33 9.67 -4.65
CA ASP A 32 -5.92 10.02 -4.88
C ASP A 32 -5.51 11.13 -3.91
N LEU A 33 -4.64 10.79 -2.97
CA LEU A 33 -4.04 11.71 -1.99
C LEU A 33 -2.54 11.81 -2.19
N SER A 34 -2.02 11.34 -3.32
CA SER A 34 -0.59 11.25 -3.59
C SER A 34 0.10 12.61 -3.54
N ASN A 35 1.41 12.62 -3.30
CA ASN A 35 2.23 13.82 -3.38
C ASN A 35 1.76 14.94 -2.43
N ASN A 36 1.49 14.58 -1.17
CA ASN A 36 1.14 15.50 -0.10
C ASN A 36 2.10 15.30 1.09
N ARG A 37 1.70 15.75 2.28
CA ARG A 37 2.50 15.68 3.52
C ARG A 37 1.62 15.25 4.68
N ILE A 38 0.68 14.33 4.44
CA ILE A 38 -0.29 13.89 5.44
C ILE A 38 0.39 12.85 6.34
N PRO A 39 0.72 13.17 7.60
CA PRO A 39 1.63 12.37 8.42
C PRO A 39 0.97 11.14 9.04
N THR A 40 -0.37 11.01 8.97
CA THR A 40 -1.12 9.95 9.63
C THR A 40 -2.41 9.63 8.90
N THR A 41 -2.81 8.36 8.98
CA THR A 41 -4.05 7.83 8.41
C THR A 41 -5.15 7.58 9.46
N ALA A 42 -4.85 7.83 10.74
CA ALA A 42 -5.72 7.47 11.87
C ALA A 42 -7.16 7.99 11.72
N ASN A 43 -8.12 7.06 11.80
CA ASN A 43 -9.57 7.29 11.72
C ASN A 43 -10.08 7.95 10.43
N GLN A 44 -9.23 8.11 9.40
CA GLN A 44 -9.62 8.81 8.17
C GLN A 44 -10.41 7.94 7.21
N PHE A 45 -10.22 6.62 7.26
CA PHE A 45 -10.78 5.68 6.28
C PHE A 45 -12.01 4.89 6.77
N ALA A 46 -12.51 5.18 7.98
CA ALA A 46 -13.56 4.41 8.62
C ALA A 46 -14.87 4.34 7.80
N ASN A 47 -15.19 5.37 7.02
CA ASN A 47 -16.47 5.45 6.28
C ASN A 47 -16.35 5.07 4.79
N PHE A 48 -15.18 4.65 4.32
CA PHE A 48 -14.88 4.46 2.90
C PHE A 48 -15.15 3.01 2.43
N TYR A 49 -16.35 2.51 2.71
CA TYR A 49 -16.74 1.11 2.43
C TYR A 49 -16.76 0.73 0.94
N ARG A 50 -16.80 1.72 0.04
CA ARG A 50 -16.85 1.54 -1.42
C ARG A 50 -15.51 1.77 -2.11
N LEU A 51 -14.48 2.13 -1.36
CA LEU A 51 -13.19 2.49 -1.92
C LEU A 51 -12.54 1.26 -2.54
N ARG A 52 -12.15 1.39 -3.82
CA ARG A 52 -11.49 0.35 -4.63
C ARG A 52 -10.05 0.73 -4.96
N TYR A 53 -9.78 2.02 -5.12
CA TYR A 53 -8.45 2.55 -5.44
C TYR A 53 -8.07 3.62 -4.42
N LEU A 54 -6.96 3.39 -3.73
CA LEU A 54 -6.37 4.34 -2.81
C LEU A 54 -4.91 4.58 -3.19
N ASP A 55 -4.61 5.82 -3.55
CA ASP A 55 -3.23 6.29 -3.70
C ASP A 55 -2.88 7.22 -2.53
N PHE A 56 -1.95 6.78 -1.70
CA PHE A 56 -1.37 7.55 -0.59
C PHE A 56 0.16 7.63 -0.74
N SER A 57 0.67 7.48 -1.96
CA SER A 57 2.09 7.57 -2.26
C SER A 57 2.65 8.97 -1.96
N SER A 58 3.94 9.07 -1.69
CA SER A 58 4.62 10.36 -1.50
C SER A 58 3.94 11.26 -0.45
N ASN A 59 3.64 10.71 0.73
CA ASN A 59 3.05 11.46 1.86
C ASN A 59 3.93 11.55 3.11
N GLY A 60 5.07 10.83 3.11
CA GLY A 60 5.96 10.78 4.28
C GLY A 60 5.42 9.93 5.43
N LEU A 61 4.51 8.99 5.16
CA LEU A 61 3.98 8.08 6.18
C LEU A 61 5.08 7.16 6.72
N GLN A 62 5.14 7.03 8.04
CA GLN A 62 6.09 6.11 8.70
C GLN A 62 5.41 4.83 9.21
N THR A 63 4.11 4.93 9.55
CA THR A 63 3.32 3.82 10.10
C THR A 63 1.87 3.95 9.64
N ILE A 64 1.14 2.83 9.67
CA ILE A 64 -0.32 2.83 9.52
C ILE A 64 -0.90 2.65 10.91
N ALA A 65 -1.77 3.58 11.32
CA ALA A 65 -2.44 3.46 12.61
C ALA A 65 -3.34 2.21 12.64
N GLY A 66 -3.36 1.50 13.76
CA GLY A 66 -4.20 0.30 13.94
C GLY A 66 -5.67 0.60 13.64
N GLY A 67 -6.34 -0.31 12.92
CA GLY A 67 -7.75 -0.18 12.60
C GLY A 67 -8.09 0.77 11.44
N THR A 68 -7.11 1.53 10.93
CA THR A 68 -7.30 2.49 9.83
C THR A 68 -8.02 1.87 8.63
N PHE A 69 -7.60 0.68 8.23
CA PHE A 69 -8.03 0.06 6.98
C PHE A 69 -9.12 -1.01 7.15
N ASN A 70 -9.66 -1.20 8.35
CA ASN A 70 -10.60 -2.29 8.68
C ASN A 70 -11.86 -2.32 7.80
N ASN A 71 -12.28 -1.19 7.25
CA ASN A 71 -13.51 -1.07 6.48
C ASN A 71 -13.28 -1.06 4.96
N LEU A 72 -12.03 -1.15 4.50
CA LEU A 72 -11.66 -1.08 3.08
C LEU A 72 -11.78 -2.46 2.39
N ASN A 73 -12.89 -3.17 2.63
CA ASN A 73 -13.11 -4.54 2.17
C ASN A 73 -13.25 -4.68 0.64
N GLN A 74 -13.46 -3.55 -0.06
CA GLN A 74 -13.57 -3.50 -1.51
C GLN A 74 -12.27 -3.05 -2.20
N LEU A 75 -11.19 -2.81 -1.45
CA LEU A 75 -9.95 -2.29 -1.98
C LEU A 75 -9.30 -3.29 -2.95
N GLU A 76 -8.99 -2.82 -4.16
CA GLU A 76 -8.40 -3.59 -5.25
C GLU A 76 -6.98 -3.12 -5.55
N LEU A 77 -6.72 -1.82 -5.39
CA LEU A 77 -5.41 -1.20 -5.53
C LEU A 77 -5.09 -0.33 -4.31
N LEU A 78 -3.91 -0.57 -3.74
CA LEU A 78 -3.32 0.26 -2.70
C LEU A 78 -1.91 0.67 -3.13
N ASP A 79 -1.69 1.97 -3.26
CA ASP A 79 -0.38 2.57 -3.50
C ASP A 79 0.10 3.32 -2.26
N LEU A 80 1.19 2.81 -1.66
CA LEU A 80 1.90 3.39 -0.53
C LEU A 80 3.36 3.69 -0.88
N SER A 81 3.67 3.79 -2.17
CA SER A 81 5.04 3.99 -2.65
C SER A 81 5.62 5.33 -2.20
N ASP A 82 6.94 5.41 -2.13
CA ASP A 82 7.70 6.62 -1.82
C ASP A 82 7.23 7.28 -0.50
N ASN A 83 7.01 6.46 0.52
CA ASN A 83 6.76 6.89 1.90
C ASN A 83 8.02 6.60 2.76
N LEU A 84 7.88 6.63 4.08
CA LEU A 84 8.96 6.45 5.05
C LEU A 84 8.71 5.22 5.94
N PHE A 85 8.02 4.21 5.41
CA PHE A 85 7.75 2.99 6.17
C PHE A 85 9.03 2.22 6.45
N VAL A 86 9.34 2.03 7.73
CA VAL A 86 10.44 1.14 8.17
C VAL A 86 9.95 -0.29 8.34
N ASN A 87 8.67 -0.47 8.69
CA ASN A 87 8.02 -1.76 8.89
C ASN A 87 6.59 -1.71 8.35
N ILE A 88 6.07 -2.86 7.91
CA ILE A 88 4.65 -3.05 7.65
C ILE A 88 4.05 -3.87 8.79
N PRO A 89 2.90 -3.47 9.38
CA PRO A 89 2.24 -4.29 10.38
C PRO A 89 1.90 -5.68 9.83
N CYS A 90 2.32 -6.72 10.53
CA CYS A 90 2.04 -8.11 10.15
C CYS A 90 0.51 -8.31 9.97
N GLY A 91 0.11 -8.92 8.86
CA GLY A 91 -1.29 -9.21 8.55
C GLY A 91 -2.12 -8.01 8.07
N ILE A 92 -1.55 -6.81 7.89
CA ILE A 92 -2.34 -5.67 7.39
C ILE A 92 -2.93 -5.92 6.01
N LEU A 93 -2.21 -6.67 5.17
CA LEU A 93 -2.68 -7.01 3.84
C LEU A 93 -3.84 -8.01 3.89
N SER A 94 -3.94 -8.83 4.94
CA SER A 94 -5.08 -9.73 5.17
C SER A 94 -6.41 -8.99 5.38
N LEU A 95 -6.39 -7.68 5.67
CA LEU A 95 -7.59 -6.86 5.75
C LEU A 95 -8.23 -6.59 4.38
N PHE A 96 -7.52 -6.87 3.28
CA PHE A 96 -7.96 -6.55 1.93
C PHE A 96 -8.20 -7.81 1.09
N PRO A 97 -9.34 -8.50 1.25
CA PRO A 97 -9.60 -9.77 0.57
C PRO A 97 -9.71 -9.65 -0.96
N LYS A 98 -9.91 -8.43 -1.47
CA LYS A 98 -10.02 -8.15 -2.92
C LYS A 98 -8.77 -7.49 -3.52
N LEU A 99 -7.73 -7.26 -2.72
CA LEU A 99 -6.54 -6.55 -3.19
C LEU A 99 -5.86 -7.34 -4.30
N ARG A 100 -5.59 -6.68 -5.42
CA ARG A 100 -4.91 -7.26 -6.59
C ARG A 100 -3.59 -6.58 -6.88
N ILE A 101 -3.49 -5.29 -6.60
CA ILE A 101 -2.32 -4.48 -6.89
C ILE A 101 -1.87 -3.83 -5.59
N PHE A 102 -0.67 -4.17 -5.16
CA PHE A 102 -0.04 -3.53 -4.02
C PHE A 102 1.30 -2.94 -4.44
N LYS A 103 1.42 -1.63 -4.28
CA LYS A 103 2.65 -0.90 -4.55
C LYS A 103 3.19 -0.32 -3.26
N PHE A 104 4.42 -0.67 -2.97
CA PHE A 104 5.13 -0.33 -1.75
C PHE A 104 6.59 0.03 -2.04
N SER A 105 6.90 0.43 -3.28
CA SER A 105 8.27 0.75 -3.66
C SER A 105 8.76 2.04 -3.01
N GLY A 106 10.07 2.22 -2.88
CA GLY A 106 10.63 3.48 -2.38
C GLY A 106 10.44 3.72 -0.88
N ASN A 107 10.30 2.67 -0.06
CA ASN A 107 10.24 2.76 1.39
C ASN A 107 11.54 2.22 2.04
N PRO A 108 11.96 2.72 3.21
CA PRO A 108 13.14 2.21 3.91
C PRO A 108 12.86 0.90 4.67
N VAL A 109 12.05 -0.02 4.13
CA VAL A 109 11.63 -1.24 4.83
C VAL A 109 12.71 -2.32 4.78
N SER A 110 12.99 -2.90 5.95
CA SER A 110 13.88 -4.07 6.12
C SER A 110 13.05 -5.35 6.40
N GLU A 111 13.73 -6.49 6.53
CA GLU A 111 13.11 -7.83 6.58
C GLU A 111 12.04 -8.02 7.68
N ASP A 112 11.19 -9.04 7.51
CA ASP A 112 9.97 -9.41 8.28
C ASP A 112 8.65 -8.70 7.92
N ALA A 113 8.65 -7.72 7.01
CA ALA A 113 7.44 -6.99 6.63
C ALA A 113 6.43 -7.78 5.77
N PHE A 114 6.85 -8.88 5.13
CA PHE A 114 6.08 -9.55 4.06
C PHE A 114 5.90 -11.07 4.29
N GLN A 115 5.54 -11.52 5.49
CA GLN A 115 5.37 -12.96 5.73
C GLN A 115 4.11 -13.57 5.09
N TRP A 116 3.06 -12.78 4.85
CA TRP A 116 1.84 -13.27 4.23
C TRP A 116 1.14 -12.17 3.45
N VAL A 117 0.89 -12.42 2.18
CA VAL A 117 0.24 -11.46 1.27
C VAL A 117 -0.91 -12.18 0.57
N PRO A 118 -2.14 -11.64 0.60
CA PRO A 118 -3.31 -12.25 -0.05
C PRO A 118 -3.12 -12.30 -1.57
N THR A 119 -4.16 -12.72 -2.28
CA THR A 119 -4.14 -12.98 -3.73
C THR A 119 -3.86 -11.74 -4.60
N LEU A 120 -2.59 -11.36 -4.71
CA LEU A 120 -2.13 -10.27 -5.59
C LEU A 120 -1.86 -10.77 -7.00
N ASN A 121 -2.22 -9.94 -7.98
CA ASN A 121 -1.77 -10.08 -9.36
C ASN A 121 -0.48 -9.29 -9.57
N GLN A 122 -0.31 -8.16 -8.89
CA GLN A 122 0.85 -7.29 -9.02
C GLN A 122 1.38 -6.86 -7.67
N LEU A 123 2.68 -7.02 -7.48
CA LEU A 123 3.41 -6.57 -6.30
C LEU A 123 4.62 -5.76 -6.72
N ASP A 124 4.72 -4.54 -6.22
CA ASP A 124 5.92 -3.72 -6.33
C ASP A 124 6.51 -3.45 -4.95
N ILE A 125 7.66 -4.09 -4.68
CA ILE A 125 8.49 -3.85 -3.49
C ILE A 125 9.90 -3.43 -3.92
N SER A 126 10.04 -2.85 -5.12
CA SER A 126 11.29 -2.31 -5.62
C SER A 126 11.77 -1.10 -4.82
N ARG A 127 13.05 -0.76 -4.91
CA ARG A 127 13.62 0.43 -4.25
C ARG A 127 13.36 0.47 -2.74
N ASN A 128 13.40 -0.68 -2.08
CA ASN A 128 13.34 -0.79 -0.62
C ASN A 128 14.74 -1.12 -0.05
N GLN A 129 14.82 -1.60 1.20
CA GLN A 129 16.07 -2.01 1.86
C GLN A 129 16.12 -3.51 2.15
N LEU A 130 15.48 -4.31 1.29
CA LEU A 130 15.42 -5.76 1.43
C LEU A 130 16.75 -6.41 1.04
N GLN A 131 17.28 -7.27 1.91
CA GLN A 131 18.51 -8.02 1.67
C GLN A 131 18.21 -9.47 1.26
N THR A 132 17.20 -10.08 1.87
CA THR A 132 16.59 -11.34 1.43
C THR A 132 15.06 -11.25 1.50
N LEU A 133 14.39 -12.28 1.01
CA LEU A 133 12.98 -12.55 1.29
C LEU A 133 12.92 -13.73 2.25
N SER A 134 12.14 -13.60 3.33
CA SER A 134 11.98 -14.69 4.31
C SER A 134 11.52 -15.98 3.61
N ALA A 135 11.91 -17.16 4.10
CA ALA A 135 11.46 -18.44 3.54
C ALA A 135 9.93 -18.61 3.51
N GLY A 136 9.20 -17.82 4.31
CA GLY A 136 7.72 -17.76 4.30
C GLY A 136 7.14 -16.77 3.30
N PHE A 137 7.96 -16.02 2.55
CA PHE A 137 7.49 -15.08 1.53
C PHE A 137 6.86 -15.88 0.37
N CYS A 138 5.54 -16.04 0.46
CA CYS A 138 4.75 -16.79 -0.51
C CYS A 138 3.60 -15.89 -0.98
N PRO A 139 3.87 -14.94 -1.89
CA PRO A 139 2.84 -14.05 -2.40
C PRO A 139 1.76 -14.87 -3.10
N ASN A 140 0.51 -14.42 -2.99
CA ASN A 140 -0.63 -15.08 -3.63
C ASN A 140 -0.81 -16.56 -3.22
N GLY A 141 -0.30 -16.96 -2.05
CA GLY A 141 -0.39 -18.34 -1.56
C GLY A 141 0.26 -19.37 -2.49
N GLY A 142 1.29 -18.95 -3.26
CA GLY A 142 2.02 -19.82 -4.18
C GLY A 142 1.42 -19.89 -5.59
N ASN A 143 0.34 -19.16 -5.85
CA ASN A 143 -0.18 -18.99 -7.21
C ASN A 143 0.67 -17.99 -7.99
N LEU A 144 0.64 -18.11 -9.33
CA LEU A 144 1.35 -17.19 -10.21
C LEU A 144 0.91 -15.74 -9.96
N ILE A 145 1.90 -14.88 -9.76
CA ILE A 145 1.76 -13.43 -9.78
C ILE A 145 2.01 -12.97 -11.23
N GLU A 146 1.21 -12.05 -11.75
CA GLU A 146 1.38 -11.55 -13.12
C GLU A 146 2.63 -10.67 -13.22
N THR A 147 2.90 -9.87 -12.19
CA THR A 147 4.05 -8.96 -12.19
C THR A 147 4.60 -8.80 -10.78
N MET A 148 5.90 -8.99 -10.63
CA MET A 148 6.62 -8.72 -9.40
C MET A 148 7.83 -7.83 -9.68
N GLN A 149 7.93 -6.71 -8.97
CA GLN A 149 9.06 -5.78 -9.08
C GLN A 149 9.89 -5.81 -7.79
N LEU A 150 11.15 -6.24 -7.92
CA LEU A 150 12.10 -6.44 -6.82
C LEU A 150 13.38 -5.59 -6.95
N TYR A 151 13.58 -4.90 -8.07
CA TYR A 151 14.81 -4.19 -8.38
C TYR A 151 15.11 -3.05 -7.38
N GLY A 152 16.35 -2.59 -7.29
CA GLY A 152 16.71 -1.46 -6.43
C GLY A 152 16.72 -1.75 -4.93
N ASN A 153 16.73 -3.03 -4.53
CA ASN A 153 16.98 -3.48 -3.17
C ASN A 153 18.43 -3.99 -3.03
N PRO A 154 19.06 -3.88 -1.84
CA PRO A 154 20.41 -4.38 -1.59
C PRO A 154 20.45 -5.91 -1.39
N TRP A 155 19.97 -6.67 -2.37
CA TRP A 155 19.89 -8.14 -2.30
C TRP A 155 21.25 -8.78 -1.99
N LEU A 156 21.31 -9.57 -0.93
CA LEU A 156 22.44 -10.42 -0.59
C LEU A 156 22.30 -11.75 -1.33
N CYS A 157 23.19 -12.01 -2.28
CA CYS A 157 23.23 -13.27 -3.02
C CYS A 157 23.96 -14.36 -2.22
N ASP A 158 23.45 -14.68 -1.02
CA ASP A 158 23.94 -15.78 -0.19
C ASP A 158 22.98 -16.99 -0.26
N CYS A 159 23.25 -18.04 0.53
CA CYS A 159 22.40 -19.24 0.55
C CYS A 159 21.01 -19.00 1.18
N ASN A 160 20.76 -17.85 1.81
CA ASN A 160 19.47 -17.49 2.39
C ASN A 160 18.54 -16.83 1.35
N LEU A 161 19.09 -16.37 0.22
CA LEU A 161 18.30 -15.97 -0.94
C LEU A 161 17.78 -17.23 -1.63
N GLN A 162 16.72 -17.81 -1.07
CA GLN A 162 16.03 -18.93 -1.70
C GLN A 162 15.47 -18.45 -3.04
N GLN A 163 15.76 -19.21 -4.10
CA GLN A 163 15.42 -18.88 -5.49
C GLN A 163 13.96 -18.42 -5.59
N ILE A 164 13.80 -17.13 -5.88
CA ILE A 164 12.51 -16.46 -6.10
C ILE A 164 12.01 -16.78 -7.50
#